data_AF-A0A1A5YTN2-F1
#
_entry.id   AF-A0A1A5YTN2-F1
#
_cell.length_a   1.000
_cell.length_b   1.000
_cell.length_c   1.000
_cell.angle_alpha   90.00
_cell.angle_beta   90.00
_cell.angle_gamma   90.00
#
_symmetry.space_group_name_H-M   'P 1'
#
loop_
_entity.id
_entity.type
_entity.pdbx_description
1 polymer ?
#
loop_
_entity_poly.entity_id
_entity_poly.type
_entity_poly.pdbx_seq_one_letter_code
_entity_poly.pdbx_strand_id
1 'polypeptide(L)'
;MILPNITMMTQVLLGYLIKIISIAFRIFDTHMGGWEVKQEKENFVAQKFWESVVKQYSNGRYNKQELCQPKWDGPILYFNKINFACYFRAII
;
A
#
# COMPACT_ATOMS: atom_id res chain seq x y z
N MET A 1 -30.04 18.39 -3.49
CA MET A 1 -29.16 19.39 -4.14
C MET A 1 -27.88 19.45 -3.31
N ILE A 2 -26.82 18.73 -3.72
CA ILE A 2 -25.52 18.75 -3.01
C ILE A 2 -24.80 20.04 -3.43
N LEU A 3 -24.32 20.83 -2.46
CA LEU A 3 -23.64 22.10 -2.73
C LEU A 3 -22.37 21.87 -3.58
N PRO A 4 -22.11 22.68 -4.63
CA PRO A 4 -21.00 22.48 -5.57
C PRO A 4 -19.61 22.44 -4.92
N ASN A 5 -19.45 23.02 -3.73
CA ASN A 5 -18.22 22.97 -2.94
C ASN A 5 -17.87 21.55 -2.45
N ILE A 6 -18.86 20.72 -2.12
CA ILE A 6 -18.62 19.35 -1.66
C ILE A 6 -18.09 18.51 -2.83
N THR A 7 -18.65 18.69 -4.03
CA THR A 7 -18.22 17.99 -5.25
C THR A 7 -16.81 18.40 -5.69
N MET A 8 -16.44 19.67 -5.52
CA MET A 8 -15.10 20.15 -5.87
C MET A 8 -14.03 19.65 -4.88
N MET A 9 -14.34 19.61 -3.58
CA MET A 9 -13.43 19.10 -2.56
C MET A 9 -13.16 17.60 -2.74
N THR A 10 -14.17 16.80 -3.08
CA THR A 10 -13.99 15.37 -3.32
C THR A 10 -13.13 15.09 -4.55
N GLN A 11 -13.25 15.88 -5.63
CA GLN A 11 -12.42 15.75 -6.83
C GLN A 11 -10.94 16.08 -6.56
N VAL A 12 -10.65 17.12 -5.78
CA VAL A 12 -9.28 17.48 -5.40
C VAL A 12 -8.65 16.39 -4.53
N LEU A 13 -9.37 15.91 -3.51
CA LEU A 13 -8.92 14.81 -2.65
C LEU A 13 -8.68 13.51 -3.44
N LEU A 14 -9.58 13.18 -4.39
CA LEU A 14 -9.40 12.08 -5.33
C LEU A 14 -8.11 12.24 -6.16
N GLY A 15 -7.83 13.45 -6.64
CA GLY A 15 -6.60 13.75 -7.39
C GLY A 15 -5.32 13.50 -6.59
N TYR A 16 -5.31 13.85 -5.30
CA TYR A 16 -4.18 13.55 -4.41
C TYR A 16 -4.03 12.06 -4.14
N LEU A 17 -5.13 11.34 -3.91
CA LEU A 17 -5.11 9.89 -3.70
C LEU A 17 -4.58 9.15 -4.93
N ILE A 18 -5.03 9.54 -6.13
CA ILE A 18 -4.55 8.95 -7.40
C ILE A 18 -3.06 9.20 -7.59
N LYS A 19 -2.55 10.41 -7.27
CA LYS A 19 -1.12 10.71 -7.34
C LYS A 19 -0.30 9.80 -6.42
N ILE A 20 -0.70 9.59 -5.18
CA ILE A 20 0.03 8.73 -4.23
C ILE A 20 0.09 7.29 -4.73
N ILE A 21 -1.01 6.75 -5.27
CA ILE A 21 -1.05 5.39 -5.85
C ILE A 21 -0.07 5.27 -7.02
N SER A 22 -0.08 6.25 -7.93
CA SER A 22 0.82 6.24 -9.09
C SER A 22 2.31 6.30 -8.70
N ILE A 23 2.63 7.03 -7.62
CA ILE A 23 3.99 7.13 -7.10
C ILE A 23 4.41 5.78 -6.48
N ALA A 24 3.54 5.17 -5.68
CA ALA A 24 3.81 3.86 -5.10
C ALA A 24 4.08 2.80 -6.18
N PHE A 25 3.27 2.79 -7.25
CA PHE A 25 3.46 1.85 -8.36
C PHE A 25 4.81 2.07 -9.06
N ARG A 26 5.18 3.32 -9.32
CA ARG A 26 6.49 3.64 -9.91
C ARG A 26 7.66 3.17 -9.04
N ILE A 27 7.54 3.28 -7.72
CA ILE A 27 8.56 2.77 -6.79
C ILE A 27 8.66 1.25 -6.90
N PHE A 28 7.52 0.55 -6.87
CA PHE A 28 7.48 -0.91 -7.06
C PHE A 28 8.01 -1.35 -8.43
N ASP A 29 7.82 -0.52 -9.46
CA ASP A 29 8.35 -0.77 -10.79
C ASP A 29 9.86 -0.56 -10.90
N THR A 30 10.40 0.38 -10.13
CA THR A 30 11.82 0.75 -10.16
C THR A 30 12.69 -0.27 -9.43
N HIS A 31 12.17 -0.93 -8.39
CA HIS A 31 12.92 -1.96 -7.66
C HIS A 31 12.32 -3.36 -7.88
N MET A 32 13.06 -4.19 -8.61
CA MET A 32 12.73 -5.59 -8.81
C MET A 32 13.03 -6.41 -7.55
N GLY A 33 12.17 -7.38 -7.23
CA GLY A 33 12.38 -8.31 -6.11
C GLY A 33 11.13 -8.52 -5.26
N GLY A 34 11.34 -9.02 -4.04
CA GLY A 34 10.32 -9.20 -3.02
C GLY A 34 10.09 -7.91 -2.24
N TRP A 35 8.82 -7.54 -2.08
CA TRP A 35 8.39 -6.35 -1.35
C TRP A 35 7.74 -6.72 -0.03
N GLU A 36 8.16 -6.04 1.04
CA GLU A 36 7.50 -6.04 2.35
C GLU A 36 6.91 -4.64 2.61
N VAL A 37 5.59 -4.56 2.79
CA VAL A 37 4.90 -3.35 3.27
C VAL A 37 4.49 -3.59 4.72
N LYS A 38 5.19 -2.97 5.67
CA LYS A 38 4.89 -3.04 7.11
C LYS A 38 3.94 -1.91 7.48
N GLN A 39 2.88 -2.22 8.21
CA GLN A 39 1.85 -1.26 8.62
C GLN A 39 1.72 -1.24 10.14
N GLU A 40 1.62 -0.05 10.74
CA GLU A 40 1.33 0.09 12.18
C GLU A 40 0.02 -0.63 12.56
N LYS A 41 0.03 -1.34 13.70
CA LYS A 41 -1.06 -2.23 14.13
C LYS A 41 -2.37 -1.48 14.39
N GLU A 42 -2.27 -0.27 14.95
CA GLU A 42 -3.42 0.54 15.35
C GLU A 42 -3.96 1.40 14.20
N ASN A 43 -3.22 1.55 13.10
CA ASN A 43 -3.62 2.42 11.99
C ASN A 43 -4.47 1.67 10.96
N PHE A 44 -5.71 1.34 11.33
CA PHE A 44 -6.64 0.60 10.47
C PHE A 44 -6.93 1.29 9.13
N VAL A 45 -6.92 2.63 9.10
CA VAL A 45 -7.15 3.41 7.87
C VAL A 45 -6.00 3.20 6.89
N ALA A 46 -4.74 3.34 7.36
CA ALA A 46 -3.57 3.05 6.53
C ALA A 46 -3.52 1.59 6.11
N GLN A 47 -3.95 0.66 6.97
CA GLN A 47 -4.01 -0.75 6.62
C GLN A 47 -4.92 -1.00 5.42
N LYS A 48 -6.14 -0.45 5.45
CA LYS A 48 -7.09 -0.57 4.32
C LYS A 48 -6.57 0.10 3.05
N PHE A 49 -5.90 1.23 3.20
CA PHE A 49 -5.28 1.91 2.07
C PHE A 49 -4.20 1.03 1.42
N TRP A 50 -3.21 0.57 2.18
CA TRP A 50 -2.10 -0.22 1.66
C TRP A 50 -2.54 -1.61 1.15
N GLU A 51 -3.50 -2.26 1.81
CA GLU A 51 -4.16 -3.47 1.29
C GLU A 51 -4.75 -3.24 -0.10
N SER A 52 -5.46 -2.13 -0.31
CA SER A 52 -6.06 -1.78 -1.60
C SER A 52 -4.99 -1.50 -2.68
N VAL A 53 -3.96 -0.72 -2.33
CA VAL A 53 -2.85 -0.38 -3.24
C VAL A 53 -2.11 -1.63 -3.69
N VAL A 54 -1.70 -2.49 -2.75
CA VAL A 54 -0.97 -3.72 -3.05
C VAL A 54 -1.83 -4.71 -3.82
N LYS A 55 -3.11 -4.85 -3.46
CA LYS A 55 -4.06 -5.71 -4.19
C LYS A 55 -4.19 -5.27 -5.65
N GLN A 56 -4.35 -3.96 -5.89
CA GLN A 56 -4.44 -3.41 -7.25
C GLN A 56 -3.13 -3.61 -8.02
N TYR A 57 -1.99 -3.31 -7.41
CA TYR A 57 -0.68 -3.45 -8.07
C TYR A 57 -0.34 -4.90 -8.43
N SER A 58 -0.54 -5.83 -7.48
CA SER A 58 -0.18 -7.24 -7.63
C SER A 58 -1.24 -8.07 -8.35
N ASN A 59 -2.35 -7.46 -8.80
CA ASN A 59 -3.54 -8.18 -9.27
C ASN A 59 -4.00 -9.27 -8.28
N GLY A 60 -3.95 -8.96 -6.98
CA GLY A 60 -4.30 -9.87 -5.88
C GLY A 60 -3.25 -10.93 -5.54
N ARG A 61 -2.07 -10.92 -6.16
CA ARG A 61 -0.98 -11.88 -5.88
C ARG A 61 -0.06 -11.38 -4.75
N TYR A 62 -0.61 -11.33 -3.54
CA TYR A 62 0.14 -10.97 -2.33
C TYR A 62 -0.27 -11.86 -1.15
N ASN A 63 0.64 -12.02 -0.19
CA ASN A 63 0.37 -12.68 1.09
C ASN A 63 0.31 -11.63 2.19
N LYS A 64 -0.70 -11.70 3.06
CA LYS A 64 -0.76 -10.90 4.28
C LYS A 64 -0.35 -11.79 5.46
N GLN A 65 0.61 -11.34 6.25
CA GLN A 65 1.02 -12.03 7.47
C GLN A 65 0.98 -11.06 8.64
N GLU A 66 0.32 -11.45 9.71
CA GLU A 66 0.38 -10.75 10.99
C GLU A 66 1.53 -11.39 11.78
N LEU A 67 2.67 -10.70 11.85
CA LEU A 67 3.81 -11.16 12.63
C LEU A 67 3.61 -10.73 14.08
N CYS A 68 3.28 -11.67 14.96
CA CYS A 68 3.33 -11.47 16.41
C CYS A 68 4.76 -11.75 16.91
N GLN A 69 5.73 -10.88 16.59
CA GLN A 69 7.10 -10.97 17.11
C GLN A 69 7.44 -9.75 17.96
N PRO A 70 8.35 -9.84 18.95
CA PRO A 70 8.62 -8.73 19.88
C PRO A 70 9.22 -7.47 19.25
N LYS A 71 9.54 -7.47 17.95
CA LYS A 71 10.17 -6.35 17.23
C LYS A 71 9.20 -5.61 16.28
N TRP A 72 8.03 -6.19 15.99
CA TRP A 72 6.97 -5.62 15.16
C TRP A 72 5.69 -6.43 15.35
N ASP A 73 4.56 -5.77 15.65
CA ASP A 73 3.27 -6.40 15.97
C ASP A 73 2.16 -6.03 14.95
N GLY A 74 2.54 -5.40 13.83
CA GLY A 74 1.62 -4.92 12.80
C GLY A 74 1.54 -5.83 11.56
N PRO A 75 0.48 -5.72 10.74
CA PRO A 75 0.33 -6.55 9.54
C PRO A 75 1.37 -6.20 8.48
N ILE A 76 1.91 -7.23 7.82
CA ILE A 76 2.87 -7.11 6.72
C ILE A 76 2.27 -7.70 5.44
N LEU A 77 2.34 -6.94 4.34
CA LEU A 77 1.96 -7.40 3.01
C LEU A 77 3.21 -7.77 2.21
N TYR A 78 3.18 -8.96 1.62
CA TYR A 78 4.26 -9.55 0.83
C TYR A 78 3.82 -9.75 -0.61
N PHE A 79 4.56 -9.22 -1.58
CA PHE A 79 4.36 -9.57 -2.97
C PHE A 79 5.69 -9.65 -3.71
N ASN A 80 5.75 -10.48 -4.75
CA ASN A 80 6.97 -10.71 -5.51
C ASN A 80 6.75 -10.33 -6.98
N LYS A 81 7.69 -9.60 -7.57
CA LYS A 81 7.66 -9.27 -9.01
C LYS A 81 8.42 -10.27 -9.88
N ILE A 82 9.43 -11.00 -9.39
CA ILE A 82 10.14 -12.12 -10.05
C ILE A 82 10.97 -12.90 -9.01
N ASN A 83 11.12 -14.20 -9.22
CA ASN A 83 11.68 -15.26 -8.37
C ASN A 83 13.17 -15.13 -7.93
N PHE A 84 13.68 -13.94 -7.57
CA PHE A 84 15.00 -13.79 -6.99
C PHE A 84 15.00 -12.89 -5.74
N ALA A 85 15.65 -13.39 -4.70
CA ALA A 85 15.71 -12.83 -3.36
C ALA A 85 16.50 -11.52 -3.30
N CYS A 86 15.82 -10.41 -3.55
CA CYS A 86 16.22 -9.10 -3.03
C CYS A 86 15.00 -8.50 -2.33
N TYR A 87 15.13 -8.24 -1.02
CA TYR A 87 14.03 -7.80 -0.16
C TYR A 87 14.09 -6.29 0.02
N PHE A 88 13.08 -5.58 -0.47
CA PHE A 88 12.90 -4.15 -0.19
C PHE A 88 11.92 -3.99 0.98
N ARG A 89 12.36 -3.27 2.02
CA ARG A 89 11.57 -2.95 3.22
C ARG A 89 11.06 -1.52 3.14
N ALA A 90 9.74 -1.36 3.03
CA ALA A 90 9.06 -0.10 3.31
C ALA A 90 8.39 -0.20 4.69
N ILE A 91 8.77 0.69 5.61
CA ILE A 91 8.07 0.90 6.89
C ILE A 91 7.16 2.11 6.67
N ILE A 92 5.86 1.94 6.88
CA ILE A 92 4.84 2.95 6.59
C ILE A 92 3.79 3.04 7.70
#